data_AF-A0A803M9S6-F1
#
_entry.id   AF-A0A803M9S6-F1
#
_cell.length_a   1.000
_cell.length_b   1.000
_cell.length_c   1.000
_cell.angle_alpha   90.00
_cell.angle_beta   90.00
_cell.angle_gamma   90.00
#
_symmetry.space_group_name_H-M   'P 1'
#
loop_
_entity.id
_entity.type
_entity.pdbx_description
1 polymer ?
#
loop_
_entity_poly.entity_id
_entity_poly.type
_entity_poly.pdbx_seq_one_letter_code
_entity_poly.pdbx_strand_id
1 'polypeptide(L)'
;MIVLMLMQQLPEERRSEAAESMVLEARSRVRDPVYGSVGTITQLRQQIMEAEYELAKTQGLIALLSHAQNLHEQQQKFEAENKLPLISQNQDNLHFDHSLLLNDLNQQQQSKNYISWGFE
;
A
#
# COMPACT_ATOMS: atom_id res chain seq x y z
N MET A 1 -24.00 -11.03 53.61
CA MET A 1 -23.29 -12.27 54.03
C MET A 1 -22.16 -12.64 53.07
N ILE A 2 -22.40 -12.76 51.75
CA ILE A 2 -21.37 -13.17 50.76
C ILE A 2 -20.18 -12.20 50.65
N VAL A 3 -20.43 -10.87 50.61
CA VAL A 3 -19.35 -9.85 50.52
C VAL A 3 -18.37 -9.94 51.69
N LEU A 4 -18.89 -10.08 52.91
CA LEU A 4 -18.07 -10.20 54.12
C LEU A 4 -17.24 -11.50 54.11
N MET A 5 -17.82 -12.61 53.64
CA MET A 5 -17.10 -13.88 53.51
C MET A 5 -15.96 -13.78 52.48
N LEU A 6 -16.20 -13.15 51.33
CA LEU A 6 -15.17 -12.96 50.29
C LEU A 6 -14.03 -12.06 50.77
N MET A 7 -14.33 -11.00 51.52
CA MET A 7 -13.28 -10.12 52.07
C MET A 7 -12.43 -10.79 53.15
N GLN A 8 -13.00 -11.68 53.97
CA GLN A 8 -12.25 -12.40 55.00
C GLN A 8 -11.32 -13.50 54.46
N GLN A 9 -11.52 -13.94 53.23
CA GLN A 9 -10.65 -14.91 52.55
C GLN A 9 -9.40 -14.28 51.92
N LEU A 10 -9.31 -12.95 51.90
CA LEU A 10 -8.19 -12.22 51.32
C LEU A 10 -7.22 -11.73 52.41
N PRO A 11 -5.90 -11.71 52.13
CA PRO A 11 -4.93 -11.00 52.96
C PRO A 11 -5.34 -9.53 53.16
N GLU A 12 -5.03 -8.98 54.33
CA GLU A 12 -5.50 -7.64 54.73
C GLU A 12 -5.12 -6.56 53.72
N GLU A 13 -3.94 -6.67 53.14
CA GLU A 13 -3.36 -5.73 52.19
C GLU A 13 -4.16 -5.66 50.88
N ARG A 14 -4.87 -6.74 50.53
CA ARG A 14 -5.66 -6.84 49.28
C ARG A 14 -7.14 -6.55 49.48
N ARG A 15 -7.61 -6.41 50.71
CA ARG A 15 -9.04 -6.18 50.99
C ARG A 15 -9.53 -4.84 50.44
N SER A 16 -8.69 -3.80 50.48
CA SER A 16 -9.05 -2.48 49.92
C SER A 16 -9.24 -2.56 48.40
N GLU A 17 -8.28 -3.14 47.69
CA GLU A 17 -8.33 -3.32 46.23
C GLU A 17 -9.52 -4.19 45.80
N ALA A 18 -9.80 -5.24 46.55
CA ALA A 18 -10.95 -6.10 46.28
C ALA A 18 -12.28 -5.37 46.52
N ALA A 19 -12.38 -4.57 47.59
CA ALA A 19 -13.56 -3.73 47.83
C ALA A 19 -13.77 -2.71 46.71
N GLU A 20 -12.71 -2.06 46.23
CA GLU A 20 -12.77 -1.16 45.08
C GLU A 20 -13.25 -1.88 43.81
N SER A 21 -12.73 -3.08 43.55
CA SER A 21 -13.14 -3.92 42.42
C SER A 21 -14.62 -4.30 42.49
N MET A 22 -15.11 -4.66 43.68
CA MET A 22 -16.53 -4.97 43.89
C MET A 22 -17.43 -3.74 43.69
N VAL A 23 -16.99 -2.56 44.12
CA VAL A 23 -17.71 -1.29 43.88
C VAL A 23 -17.75 -0.97 42.39
N LEU A 24 -16.65 -1.17 41.66
CA LEU A 24 -16.58 -0.97 40.22
C LEU A 24 -17.54 -1.93 39.48
N GLU A 25 -17.57 -3.20 39.86
CA GLU A 25 -18.50 -4.17 39.30
C GLU A 25 -19.96 -3.78 39.60
N ALA A 26 -20.28 -3.44 40.85
CA ALA A 26 -21.62 -3.02 41.24
C ALA A 26 -22.08 -1.76 40.46
N ARG A 27 -21.20 -0.75 40.34
CA ARG A 27 -21.47 0.45 39.53
C ARG A 27 -21.70 0.12 38.07
N SER A 28 -20.97 -0.85 37.51
CA SER A 28 -21.18 -1.27 36.13
C SER A 28 -22.56 -1.91 35.94
N ARG A 29 -23.01 -2.75 36.87
CA ARG A 29 -24.35 -3.38 36.82
C ARG A 29 -25.50 -2.39 37.03
N VAL A 30 -25.28 -1.31 37.79
CA VAL A 30 -26.27 -0.23 37.91
C VAL A 30 -26.46 0.50 36.57
N ARG A 31 -25.37 0.74 35.83
CA ARG A 31 -25.42 1.43 34.54
C ARG A 31 -25.86 0.52 33.39
N ASP A 32 -25.44 -0.74 33.41
CA ASP A 32 -25.77 -1.77 32.44
C ASP A 32 -26.18 -3.04 33.20
N PRO A 33 -27.49 -3.22 33.48
CA PRO A 33 -27.98 -4.36 34.26
C PRO A 33 -27.78 -5.72 33.60
N VAL A 34 -27.61 -5.75 32.28
CA VAL A 34 -27.49 -7.01 31.53
C VAL A 34 -26.03 -7.41 31.40
N TYR A 35 -25.17 -6.50 30.95
CA TYR A 35 -23.77 -6.83 30.65
C TYR A 35 -22.77 -6.27 31.65
N GLY A 36 -23.11 -5.22 32.42
CA GLY A 36 -22.23 -4.63 33.44
C GLY A 36 -20.80 -4.40 32.93
N SER A 37 -19.80 -4.89 33.68
CA SER A 37 -18.38 -4.80 33.32
C SER A 37 -18.01 -5.67 32.12
N VAL A 38 -18.76 -6.74 31.84
CA VAL A 38 -18.57 -7.62 30.67
C VAL A 38 -18.81 -6.85 29.38
N GLY A 39 -19.76 -5.91 29.38
CA GLY A 39 -19.99 -5.00 28.25
C GLY A 39 -18.73 -4.19 27.92
N THR A 40 -18.14 -3.54 28.93
CA THR A 40 -16.88 -2.79 28.76
C THR A 40 -15.72 -3.69 28.32
N ILE A 41 -15.57 -4.87 28.91
CA ILE A 41 -14.52 -5.83 28.52
C ILE A 41 -14.67 -6.23 27.05
N THR A 42 -15.91 -6.46 26.60
CA THR A 42 -16.19 -6.85 25.21
C THR A 42 -15.88 -5.72 24.24
N GLN A 43 -16.25 -4.49 24.57
CA GLN A 43 -15.91 -3.30 23.78
C GLN A 43 -14.40 -3.11 23.65
N LEU A 44 -13.67 -3.22 24.76
CA LEU A 44 -12.20 -3.11 24.75
C LEU A 44 -11.57 -4.21 23.90
N ARG A 45 -12.06 -5.46 23.99
CA ARG A 45 -11.59 -6.54 23.11
C ARG A 45 -11.83 -6.24 21.64
N GLN A 46 -12.99 -5.68 21.29
CA GLN A 46 -13.27 -5.28 19.91
C GLN A 46 -12.31 -4.20 19.42
N GLN A 47 -12.03 -3.19 20.24
CA GLN A 47 -11.09 -2.12 19.90
C GLN A 47 -9.66 -2.64 19.73
N ILE A 48 -9.24 -3.59 20.57
CA ILE A 48 -7.92 -4.25 20.43
C ILE A 48 -7.85 -5.01 19.10
N MET A 49 -8.86 -5.82 18.78
CA MET A 49 -8.87 -6.57 17.52
C MET A 49 -8.85 -5.65 16.29
N GLU A 50 -9.57 -4.53 16.32
CA GLU A 50 -9.56 -3.54 15.24
C GLU A 50 -8.19 -2.88 15.08
N ALA A 51 -7.55 -2.52 16.20
CA ALA A 51 -6.20 -1.96 16.18
C ALA A 51 -5.16 -2.97 15.66
N GLU A 52 -5.25 -4.24 16.07
CA GLU A 52 -4.38 -5.31 15.59
C GLU A 52 -4.56 -5.56 14.08
N TYR A 53 -5.81 -5.50 13.60
CA TYR A 53 -6.11 -5.61 12.17
C TYR A 53 -5.46 -4.49 11.35
N GLU A 54 -5.65 -3.23 11.75
CA GLU A 54 -5.05 -2.09 11.04
C GLU A 54 -3.52 -2.11 11.10
N LEU A 55 -2.94 -2.57 12.21
CA LEU A 55 -1.50 -2.76 12.32
C LEU A 55 -1.01 -3.82 11.32
N ALA A 56 -1.63 -4.99 11.27
CA ALA A 56 -1.26 -6.07 10.37
C ALA A 56 -1.38 -5.65 8.89
N LYS A 57 -2.47 -4.95 8.56
CA LYS A 57 -2.69 -4.38 7.22
C LYS A 57 -1.61 -3.39 6.83
N THR A 58 -1.26 -2.47 7.73
CA THR A 58 -0.20 -1.48 7.50
C THR A 58 1.16 -2.14 7.33
N GLN A 59 1.49 -3.13 8.17
CA GLN A 59 2.71 -3.92 8.04
C GLN A 59 2.77 -4.67 6.70
N GLY A 60 1.65 -5.25 6.24
CA GLY A 60 1.55 -5.89 4.93
C GLY A 60 1.81 -4.91 3.77
N LEU A 61 1.26 -3.70 3.83
CA LEU A 61 1.52 -2.65 2.82
C LEU A 61 2.99 -2.23 2.79
N ILE A 62 3.62 -2.06 3.95
CA ILE A 62 5.06 -1.76 4.06
C ILE A 62 5.91 -2.89 3.44
N ALA A 63 5.56 -4.14 3.72
CA ALA A 63 6.26 -5.29 3.16
C ALA A 63 6.14 -5.34 1.62
N LEU A 64 4.97 -5.06 1.07
CA LEU A 64 4.75 -4.98 -0.37
C LEU A 64 5.58 -3.86 -1.02
N LEU A 65 5.56 -2.67 -0.44
CA LEU A 65 6.30 -1.51 -0.96
C LEU A 65 7.81 -1.74 -0.89
N SER A 66 8.32 -2.27 0.23
CA SER A 66 9.75 -2.58 0.36
C SER A 66 10.19 -3.66 -0.63
N HIS A 67 9.37 -4.67 -0.88
CA HIS A 67 9.65 -5.67 -1.91
C HIS A 67 9.70 -5.06 -3.32
N ALA A 68 8.73 -4.21 -3.67
CA ALA A 68 8.71 -3.52 -4.96
C ALA A 68 9.94 -2.61 -5.16
N GLN A 69 10.37 -1.89 -4.11
CA GLN A 69 11.61 -1.11 -4.14
C GLN A 69 12.84 -1.98 -4.40
N ASN A 70 12.97 -3.12 -3.70
CA ASN A 70 14.09 -4.04 -3.91
C ASN A 70 14.14 -4.61 -5.34
N LEU A 71 12.99 -4.90 -5.95
CA LEU A 71 12.92 -5.34 -7.36
C LEU A 71 13.37 -4.24 -8.33
N HIS A 72 12.97 -2.99 -8.07
CA HIS A 72 13.41 -1.85 -8.88
C HIS A 72 14.92 -1.64 -8.80
N GLU A 73 15.52 -1.75 -7.61
CA GLU A 73 16.97 -1.68 -7.44
C GLU A 73 17.69 -2.83 -8.16
N GLN A 74 17.14 -4.05 -8.15
CA GLN A 74 17.70 -5.16 -8.91
C GLN A 74 17.64 -4.89 -10.41
N GLN A 75 16.53 -4.38 -10.94
CA GLN A 75 16.41 -4.02 -12.36
C GLN A 75 17.43 -2.95 -12.77
N GLN A 76 17.61 -1.90 -11.98
CA GLN A 76 18.62 -0.88 -12.25
C GLN A 76 20.04 -1.44 -12.24
N LYS A 77 20.35 -2.35 -11.32
CA LYS A 77 21.66 -3.04 -11.29
C LYS A 77 21.88 -3.90 -12.52
N PHE A 78 20.88 -4.68 -12.94
CA PHE A 78 20.93 -5.45 -14.18
C PHE A 78 21.11 -4.56 -15.43
N GLU A 79 20.45 -3.40 -15.49
CA GLU A 79 20.63 -2.45 -16.61
C GLU A 79 21.98 -1.72 -16.58
N ALA A 80 22.52 -1.41 -15.40
CA ALA A 80 23.82 -0.78 -15.25
C ALA A 80 24.97 -1.74 -15.60
N GLU A 81 24.84 -3.01 -15.22
CA GLU A 81 25.88 -4.03 -15.42
C GLU A 81 25.90 -4.58 -16.86
N ASN A 82 24.80 -4.43 -17.62
CA ASN A 82 24.70 -4.89 -19.01
C ASN A 82 24.76 -3.75 -20.06
N LYS A 83 25.08 -2.52 -19.66
CA LYS A 83 25.46 -1.46 -20.62
C LYS A 83 26.85 -1.79 -21.18
N LEU A 84 26.90 -2.32 -22.41
CA LEU A 84 28.13 -2.20 -23.22
C LEU A 84 28.51 -0.71 -23.33
N PRO A 85 29.81 -0.36 -23.31
CA PRO A 85 30.23 1.01 -23.53
C PRO A 85 29.70 1.43 -24.90
N LEU A 86 28.83 2.44 -24.90
CA LEU A 86 28.47 3.17 -26.11
C LEU A 86 29.80 3.66 -26.69
N ILE A 87 30.26 3.02 -27.77
CA ILE A 87 31.33 3.56 -28.59
C ILE A 87 30.87 4.97 -28.93
N SER A 88 31.63 5.95 -28.45
CA SER A 88 31.48 7.36 -28.80
C SER A 88 31.73 7.47 -30.30
N GLN A 89 30.69 7.21 -31.10
CA GLN A 89 30.70 7.56 -32.51
C GLN A 89 30.69 9.07 -32.58
N ASN A 90 31.83 9.60 -33.02
CA ASN A 90 32.05 10.99 -33.39
C ASN A 90 30.80 11.54 -34.09
N GLN A 91 30.24 12.62 -33.53
CA GLN A 91 29.22 13.41 -34.18
C GLN A 91 29.86 14.20 -35.33
N ASP A 92 30.10 13.55 -36.46
CA ASP A 92 30.05 14.23 -37.74
C ASP A 92 28.58 14.29 -38.17
N ASN A 93 28.06 15.50 -38.11
CA ASN A 93 26.66 15.87 -38.21
C ASN A 93 26.07 15.52 -39.60
N LEU A 94 25.48 14.34 -39.76
CA LEU A 94 24.61 14.03 -40.90
C LEU A 94 23.15 14.26 -40.47
N HIS A 95 22.72 15.51 -40.61
CA HIS A 95 21.33 15.91 -40.53
C HIS A 95 20.53 15.15 -41.61
N PHE A 96 19.81 14.11 -41.20
CA PHE A 96 18.94 13.36 -42.10
C PHE A 96 17.66 14.17 -42.30
N ASP A 97 17.63 14.95 -43.39
CA ASP A 97 16.54 15.87 -43.67
C ASP A 97 15.32 15.09 -44.17
N HIS A 98 14.37 14.85 -43.27
CA HIS A 98 13.13 14.11 -43.52
C HIS A 98 12.21 14.82 -44.54
N SER A 99 12.53 16.08 -44.88
CA SER A 99 11.86 16.88 -45.91
C SER A 99 12.09 16.35 -47.34
N LEU A 100 13.27 15.77 -47.62
CA LEU A 100 13.62 15.30 -48.97
C LEU A 100 12.86 14.01 -49.37
N LEU A 101 12.59 13.12 -48.41
CA LEU A 101 11.87 11.86 -48.65
C LEU A 101 10.40 12.05 -49.02
N LEU A 102 9.75 13.10 -48.52
CA LEU A 102 8.34 13.39 -48.84
C LEU A 102 8.18 14.09 -50.20
N ASN A 103 9.21 14.80 -50.68
CA ASN A 103 9.19 15.42 -52.00
C ASN A 103 9.33 14.39 -53.13
N ASP A 104 10.16 13.35 -52.97
CA ASP A 104 10.36 12.32 -54.00
C ASP A 104 9.09 11.50 -54.29
N LEU A 105 8.31 11.18 -53.26
CA LEU A 105 7.03 10.46 -53.42
C LEU A 105 5.95 11.35 -54.07
N ASN A 106 5.94 12.64 -53.78
CA ASN A 106 4.97 13.56 -54.37
C ASN A 106 5.32 13.92 -55.83
N GLN A 107 6.62 13.96 -56.16
CA GLN A 107 7.10 14.23 -57.52
C GLN A 107 6.89 13.03 -58.46
N GLN A 108 6.99 11.80 -57.96
CA GLN A 108 6.72 10.59 -58.75
C GLN A 108 5.23 10.38 -59.10
N GLN A 109 4.29 10.87 -58.29
CA GLN A 109 2.87 10.78 -58.63
C GLN A 109 2.46 11.77 -59.73
N GLN A 110 3.14 12.91 -59.86
CA GLN A 110 2.82 13.91 -60.88
C GLN A 110 3.32 13.55 -62.28
N SER A 111 4.39 12.74 -62.41
CA SER A 111 4.87 12.31 -63.74
C SER A 111 4.06 11.16 -64.37
N LYS A 112 3.17 10.50 -63.61
CA LYS A 112 2.29 9.43 -64.13
C LYS A 112 0.96 9.92 -64.70
N ASN A 113 0.71 11.23 -64.76
CA ASN A 113 -0.53 11.81 -65.33
C ASN A 113 -0.39 12.40 -66.74
N TYR A 114 0.71 12.11 -67.45
CA TYR A 114 0.86 12.45 -68.86
C TYR A 114 1.34 11.24 -69.67
N ILE A 115 0.44 10.32 -69.98
CA ILE A 115 0.50 9.62 -71.27
C ILE A 115 -0.88 9.68 -71.91
N SER A 116 -0.99 10.66 -72.81
CA SER A 116 -1.89 10.69 -73.94
C SER A 116 -1.74 9.43 -74.78
N TRP A 117 -2.84 8.73 -75.04
CA TRP A 117 -2.98 7.90 -76.24
C TRP A 117 -4.19 8.41 -77.01
N GLY A 118 -3.90 9.15 -78.08
CA GLY A 118 -4.87 9.50 -79.11
C GLY A 118 -4.97 8.40 -80.18
N PHE A 119 -6.22 8.17 -80.60
CA PHE A 119 -6.72 7.68 -81.89
C PHE A 119 -6.22 6.32 -82.45
N GLU A 120 -7.12 5.34 -82.49
CA GLU A 120 -7.94 5.01 -83.68
C GLU A 120 -9.26 4.35 -83.25
#